data_AF-A0A505HMB2-F1
#
_entry.id   AF-A0A505HMB2-F1
#
_cell.length_a   1.000
_cell.length_b   1.000
_cell.length_c   1.000
_cell.angle_alpha   90.00
_cell.angle_beta   90.00
_cell.angle_gamma   90.00
#
_symmetry.space_group_name_H-M   'P 1'
#
loop_
_entity.id
_entity.type
_entity.pdbx_description
1 polymer ?
#
loop_
_entity_poly.entity_id
_entity_poly.type
_entity_poly.pdbx_seq_one_letter_code
_entity_poly.pdbx_strand_id
1 'polypeptide(L)'
;MSEKNLVGALNGELDHSLALKFTVGIASAGTAVAVLSVGERFVNVIDNDGSYLLSFNWKERQQAHGQTSDISHVADAARRWVEGSGLEDLAADHPFIKFSGLQLAYERGTAAEYQWAALLASVEEEDHIFRGLVLLASRDSVLNRFSPRLGHRFALSVDEYSDGILVAVFVRRPGRFVIFGDDDGVEFEGDAAQMVDYLVARLRDRVPR
;
A
#
# COMPACT_ATOMS: atom_id res chain seq x y z
N MET A 1 -22.66 19.52 -6.64
CA MET A 1 -23.77 18.71 -7.19
C MET A 1 -24.31 17.81 -6.07
N SER A 2 -25.60 17.46 -6.00
CA SER A 2 -26.03 16.45 -4.99
C SER A 2 -25.53 15.06 -5.38
N GLU A 3 -25.30 14.17 -4.43
CA GLU A 3 -24.63 12.88 -4.67
C GLU A 3 -25.49 11.93 -5.52
N LYS A 4 -26.82 12.01 -5.37
CA LYS A 4 -27.75 11.30 -6.26
C LYS A 4 -27.66 11.82 -7.70
N ASN A 5 -27.38 13.10 -7.89
CA ASN A 5 -27.18 13.67 -9.22
C ASN A 5 -25.85 13.21 -9.82
N LEU A 6 -24.78 13.11 -9.02
CA LEU A 6 -23.48 12.57 -9.46
C LEU A 6 -23.60 11.11 -9.92
N VAL A 7 -24.23 10.25 -9.11
CA VAL A 7 -24.45 8.84 -9.48
C VAL A 7 -25.30 8.71 -10.75
N GLY A 8 -26.34 9.54 -10.89
CA GLY A 8 -27.16 9.57 -12.10
C GLY A 8 -26.34 9.96 -13.34
N ALA A 9 -25.53 11.00 -13.23
CA ALA A 9 -24.68 11.48 -14.31
C ALA A 9 -23.62 10.44 -14.71
N LEU A 10 -22.90 9.85 -13.75
CA LEU A 10 -21.93 8.80 -14.02
C LEU A 10 -22.55 7.55 -14.65
N ASN A 11 -23.74 7.14 -14.20
CA ASN A 11 -24.45 6.01 -14.82
C ASN A 11 -24.93 6.31 -16.23
N GLY A 12 -25.16 7.59 -16.59
CA GLY A 12 -25.51 8.00 -17.95
C GLY A 12 -24.33 7.89 -18.93
N GLU A 13 -23.09 7.93 -18.42
CA GLU A 13 -21.87 7.76 -19.21
C GLU A 13 -21.46 6.28 -19.39
N LEU A 14 -21.97 5.39 -18.55
CA LEU A 14 -21.68 3.95 -18.66
C LEU A 14 -22.47 3.32 -19.82
N ASP A 15 -21.82 2.41 -20.56
CA ASP A 15 -22.52 1.56 -21.51
C ASP A 15 -23.53 0.66 -20.78
N HIS A 16 -24.81 0.89 -21.03
CA HIS A 16 -25.93 0.13 -20.44
C HIS A 16 -25.98 -1.35 -20.85
N SER A 17 -25.17 -1.77 -21.83
CA SER A 17 -24.99 -3.18 -22.16
C SER A 17 -24.20 -3.93 -21.07
N LEU A 18 -23.40 -3.21 -20.29
CA LEU A 18 -22.62 -3.74 -19.17
C LEU A 18 -23.48 -3.68 -17.90
N ALA A 19 -23.47 -4.76 -17.12
CA ALA A 19 -24.16 -4.83 -15.82
C ALA A 19 -23.42 -4.04 -14.71
N LEU A 20 -22.83 -2.90 -15.07
CA LEU A 20 -22.07 -2.01 -14.19
C LEU A 20 -22.94 -0.83 -13.76
N LYS A 21 -22.82 -0.44 -12.50
CA LYS A 21 -23.61 0.67 -11.95
C LYS A 21 -22.89 1.34 -10.80
N PHE A 22 -22.77 2.65 -10.88
CA PHE A 22 -22.40 3.47 -9.72
C PHE A 22 -23.54 3.46 -8.70
N THR A 23 -23.19 3.29 -7.43
CA THR A 23 -24.09 3.39 -6.29
C THR A 23 -23.61 4.47 -5.33
N VAL A 24 -24.46 4.88 -4.39
CA VAL A 24 -24.04 5.79 -3.31
C VAL A 24 -23.37 4.96 -2.22
N GLY A 25 -22.15 5.33 -1.86
CA GLY A 25 -21.42 4.79 -0.71
C GLY A 25 -21.03 5.89 0.28
N ILE A 26 -20.35 5.51 1.36
CA ILE A 26 -19.86 6.41 2.40
C ILE A 26 -18.36 6.15 2.58
N ALA A 27 -17.53 7.19 2.43
CA ALA A 27 -16.11 7.13 2.75
C ALA A 27 -15.87 7.23 4.27
N SER A 28 -14.67 6.90 4.74
CA SER A 28 -14.31 6.80 6.17
C SER A 28 -14.57 8.06 7.02
N ALA A 29 -14.77 9.22 6.38
CA ALA A 29 -15.11 10.50 7.02
C ALA A 29 -16.61 10.86 6.97
N GLY A 30 -17.48 9.93 6.57
CA GLY A 30 -18.91 10.19 6.40
C GLY A 30 -19.29 10.92 5.11
N THR A 31 -18.32 11.27 4.27
CA THR A 31 -18.55 11.87 2.96
C THR A 31 -19.23 10.86 2.05
N ALA A 32 -20.40 11.20 1.51
CA ALA A 32 -21.07 10.40 0.52
C ALA A 32 -20.29 10.45 -0.81
N VAL A 33 -20.12 9.29 -1.44
CA VAL A 33 -19.31 9.12 -2.65
C VAL A 33 -20.08 8.27 -3.67
N ALA A 34 -19.79 8.45 -4.96
CA ALA A 34 -20.23 7.49 -5.97
C ALA A 34 -19.23 6.33 -6.03
N VAL A 35 -19.73 5.09 -5.97
CA VAL A 35 -18.91 3.87 -5.93
C VAL A 35 -19.26 2.97 -7.10
N LEU A 36 -18.26 2.58 -7.89
CA LEU A 36 -18.35 1.48 -8.84
C LEU A 36 -17.44 0.34 -8.35
N SER A 37 -17.96 -0.89 -8.29
CA SER A 37 -17.20 -2.04 -7.78
C SER A 37 -17.49 -3.34 -8.55
N VAL A 38 -16.45 -4.16 -8.69
CA VAL A 38 -16.50 -5.54 -9.19
C VAL A 38 -15.48 -6.36 -8.42
N GLY A 39 -15.94 -7.36 -7.66
CA GLY A 39 -15.07 -8.16 -6.80
C GLY A 39 -14.31 -7.31 -5.78
N GLU A 40 -12.98 -7.45 -5.75
CA GLU A 40 -12.10 -6.71 -4.84
C GLU A 40 -11.68 -5.33 -5.38
N ARG A 41 -12.09 -4.97 -6.60
CA ARG A 41 -11.74 -3.70 -7.24
C ARG A 41 -12.90 -2.73 -7.15
N PHE A 42 -12.61 -1.51 -6.75
CA PHE A 42 -13.62 -0.45 -6.68
C PHE A 42 -13.02 0.94 -6.90
N VAL A 43 -13.86 1.87 -7.35
CA VAL A 43 -13.51 3.28 -7.50
C VAL A 43 -14.48 4.12 -6.68
N ASN A 44 -13.92 5.02 -5.87
CA ASN A 44 -14.67 6.06 -5.19
C ASN A 44 -14.53 7.37 -5.98
N VAL A 45 -15.64 8.04 -6.24
CA VAL A 45 -15.69 9.35 -6.91
C VAL A 45 -16.35 10.37 -6.00
N ILE A 46 -15.70 11.51 -5.83
CA ILE A 46 -16.15 12.64 -5.02
C ILE A 46 -16.27 13.87 -5.92
N ASP A 47 -17.41 14.56 -5.86
CA ASP A 47 -17.56 15.90 -6.45
C ASP A 47 -16.77 16.91 -5.60
N ASN A 48 -15.88 17.66 -6.24
CA ASN A 48 -14.97 18.60 -5.63
C ASN A 48 -14.98 19.92 -6.42
N ASP A 49 -16.09 20.65 -6.27
CA ASP A 49 -16.34 22.01 -6.77
C ASP A 49 -15.77 22.27 -8.17
N GLY A 50 -16.38 21.63 -9.18
CA GLY A 50 -15.99 21.78 -10.58
C GLY A 50 -14.95 20.76 -11.06
N SER A 51 -14.59 19.81 -10.20
CA SER A 51 -13.78 18.64 -10.54
C SER A 51 -14.26 17.39 -9.81
N TYR A 52 -13.79 16.24 -10.24
CA TYR A 52 -14.03 14.94 -9.62
C TYR A 52 -12.72 14.39 -9.08
N LEU A 53 -12.71 13.99 -7.82
CA LEU A 53 -11.61 13.24 -7.20
C LEU A 53 -11.92 11.75 -7.28
N LEU A 54 -10.94 10.98 -7.74
CA LEU A 54 -11.04 9.53 -7.90
C LEU A 54 -10.03 8.83 -7.01
N SER A 55 -10.47 7.76 -6.37
CA SER A 55 -9.62 6.81 -5.67
C SER A 55 -9.87 5.42 -6.26
N PHE A 56 -8.82 4.82 -6.84
CA PHE A 56 -8.86 3.48 -7.43
C PHE A 56 -8.31 2.50 -6.40
N ASN A 57 -9.12 1.51 -6.04
CA ASN A 57 -8.83 0.62 -4.92
C ASN A 57 -8.87 -0.85 -5.33
N TRP A 58 -7.99 -1.63 -4.73
CA TRP A 58 -7.95 -3.10 -4.82
C TRP A 58 -7.63 -3.68 -3.45
N LYS A 59 -8.42 -4.68 -2.99
CA LYS A 59 -8.25 -5.31 -1.66
C LYS A 59 -8.21 -4.29 -0.53
N GLU A 60 -9.14 -3.34 -0.55
CA GLU A 60 -9.28 -2.24 0.43
C GLU A 60 -8.11 -1.24 0.46
N ARG A 61 -7.17 -1.32 -0.50
CA ARG A 61 -6.01 -0.43 -0.58
C ARG A 61 -6.12 0.48 -1.80
N GLN A 62 -5.76 1.74 -1.61
CA GLN A 62 -5.67 2.71 -2.69
C GLN A 62 -4.44 2.42 -3.57
N GLN A 63 -4.70 2.08 -4.82
CA GLN A 63 -3.68 1.79 -5.84
C GLN A 63 -3.34 3.02 -6.68
N ALA A 64 -4.31 3.90 -6.90
CA ALA A 64 -4.10 5.15 -7.61
C ALA A 64 -5.09 6.22 -7.17
N HIS A 65 -4.80 7.45 -7.55
CA HIS A 65 -5.72 8.56 -7.43
C HIS A 65 -5.73 9.39 -8.70
N GLY A 66 -6.76 10.21 -8.87
CA GLY A 66 -6.86 11.11 -10.01
C GLY A 66 -7.79 12.28 -9.72
N GLN A 67 -7.65 13.32 -10.53
CA GLN A 67 -8.55 14.47 -10.52
C GLN A 67 -8.81 14.95 -11.94
N THR A 68 -10.07 15.06 -12.33
CA THR A 68 -10.48 15.60 -13.64
C THR A 68 -11.84 16.27 -13.54
N SER A 69 -12.13 17.26 -14.40
CA SER A 69 -13.46 17.85 -14.52
C SER A 69 -14.34 17.16 -15.58
N ASP A 70 -13.77 16.22 -16.32
CA ASP A 70 -14.46 15.50 -17.40
C ASP A 70 -15.11 14.23 -16.86
N ILE A 71 -16.45 14.21 -16.83
CA ILE A 71 -17.22 13.09 -16.27
C ILE A 71 -17.17 11.83 -17.14
N SER A 72 -17.03 11.97 -18.46
CA SER A 72 -16.90 10.83 -19.36
C SER A 72 -15.56 10.12 -19.11
N HIS A 73 -14.48 10.88 -18.89
CA HIS A 73 -13.20 10.34 -18.46
C HIS A 73 -13.26 9.67 -17.08
N VAL A 74 -14.09 10.16 -16.15
CA VAL A 74 -14.30 9.51 -14.84
C VAL A 74 -14.95 8.15 -15.02
N ALA A 75 -16.05 8.08 -15.77
CA ALA A 75 -16.81 6.85 -15.98
C ALA A 75 -15.98 5.78 -16.71
N ASP A 76 -15.27 6.17 -17.77
CA ASP A 76 -14.44 5.24 -18.54
C ASP A 76 -13.26 4.69 -17.72
N ALA A 77 -12.52 5.56 -17.02
CA ALA A 77 -11.42 5.12 -16.16
C ALA A 77 -11.91 4.19 -15.04
N ALA A 78 -13.04 4.52 -14.42
CA ALA A 78 -13.62 3.69 -13.37
C ALA A 78 -14.04 2.31 -13.87
N ARG A 79 -14.71 2.26 -15.03
CA ARG A 79 -15.10 1.01 -15.71
C ARG A 79 -13.87 0.15 -15.98
N ARG A 80 -12.87 0.71 -16.67
CA ARG A 80 -11.65 -0.01 -17.04
C ARG A 80 -10.90 -0.56 -15.85
N TRP A 81 -10.85 0.17 -14.75
CA TRP A 81 -10.26 -0.31 -13.50
C TRP A 81 -10.99 -1.54 -12.95
N VAL A 82 -12.31 -1.46 -12.77
CA VAL A 82 -13.08 -2.56 -12.17
C VAL A 82 -13.14 -3.80 -13.09
N GLU A 83 -12.97 -3.61 -14.39
CA GLU A 83 -12.86 -4.69 -15.38
C GLU A 83 -11.48 -5.36 -15.44
N GLY A 84 -10.45 -4.79 -14.80
CA GLY A 84 -9.15 -5.45 -14.68
C GLY A 84 -7.95 -4.72 -15.29
N SER A 85 -8.10 -3.50 -15.82
CA SER A 85 -6.96 -2.75 -16.40
C SER A 85 -5.85 -2.55 -15.37
N GLY A 86 -4.59 -2.65 -15.82
CA GLY A 86 -3.42 -2.36 -14.99
C GLY A 86 -3.20 -0.86 -14.79
N LEU A 87 -2.42 -0.48 -13.78
CA LEU A 87 -2.15 0.92 -13.44
C LEU A 87 -1.50 1.70 -14.57
N GLU A 88 -0.51 1.10 -15.25
CA GLU A 88 0.21 1.74 -16.35
C GLU A 88 -0.69 2.00 -17.56
N ASP A 89 -1.48 1.00 -17.98
CA ASP A 89 -2.45 1.14 -19.08
C ASP A 89 -3.50 2.20 -18.75
N LEU A 90 -4.00 2.17 -17.51
CA LEU A 90 -5.00 3.12 -17.05
C LEU A 90 -4.47 4.56 -17.08
N ALA A 91 -3.23 4.80 -16.65
CA ALA A 91 -2.62 6.12 -16.68
C ALA A 91 -2.19 6.57 -18.09
N ALA A 92 -1.87 5.65 -18.99
CA ALA A 92 -1.56 5.96 -20.39
C ALA A 92 -2.78 6.57 -21.10
N ASP A 93 -3.96 6.00 -20.87
CA ASP A 93 -5.20 6.45 -21.49
C ASP A 93 -5.89 7.59 -20.72
N HIS A 94 -5.57 7.71 -19.43
CA HIS A 94 -6.11 8.76 -18.55
C HIS A 94 -4.98 9.46 -17.76
N PRO A 95 -4.28 10.45 -18.37
CA PRO A 95 -3.08 11.06 -17.77
C PRO A 95 -3.26 11.77 -16.42
N PHE A 96 -4.51 12.03 -16.00
CA PHE A 96 -4.83 12.57 -14.69
C PHE A 96 -4.64 11.55 -13.55
N ILE A 97 -4.51 10.26 -13.87
CA ILE A 97 -4.31 9.19 -12.91
C ILE A 97 -2.84 9.14 -12.52
N LYS A 98 -2.59 9.07 -11.22
CA LYS A 98 -1.28 9.03 -10.60
C LYS A 98 -1.20 7.87 -9.62
N PHE A 99 -0.03 7.24 -9.61
CA PHE A 99 0.35 6.19 -8.67
C PHE A 99 1.86 6.28 -8.43
N SER A 100 2.30 5.71 -7.31
CA SER A 100 3.70 5.63 -6.90
C SER A 100 4.31 4.30 -7.36
N GLY A 101 5.65 4.22 -7.35
CA GLY A 101 6.36 2.97 -7.64
C GLY A 101 5.96 1.82 -6.70
N LEU A 102 5.63 2.13 -5.45
CA LEU A 102 5.13 1.14 -4.48
C LEU A 102 3.78 0.54 -4.90
N GLN A 103 2.85 1.38 -5.36
CA GLN A 103 1.53 0.90 -5.82
C GLN A 103 1.67 -0.01 -7.05
N LEU A 104 2.56 0.34 -7.97
CA LEU A 104 2.91 -0.53 -9.10
C LEU A 104 3.55 -1.85 -8.63
N ALA A 105 4.41 -1.80 -7.60
CA ALA A 105 5.00 -2.99 -7.02
C ALA A 105 3.95 -3.89 -6.35
N TYR A 106 2.93 -3.32 -5.69
CA TYR A 106 1.78 -4.10 -5.19
C TYR A 106 0.99 -4.77 -6.31
N GLU A 107 0.71 -4.07 -7.41
CA GLU A 107 0.04 -4.66 -8.57
C GLU A 107 0.82 -5.86 -9.13
N ARG A 108 2.15 -5.75 -9.17
CA ARG A 108 3.05 -6.78 -9.69
C ARG A 108 3.43 -7.87 -8.68
N GLY A 109 2.99 -7.78 -7.42
CA GLY A 109 3.38 -8.71 -6.36
C GLY A 109 4.85 -8.62 -5.93
N THR A 110 5.51 -7.49 -6.16
CA THR A 110 6.93 -7.21 -5.85
C THR A 110 7.12 -6.13 -4.80
N ALA A 111 6.07 -5.80 -4.03
CA ALA A 111 6.09 -4.71 -3.04
C ALA A 111 7.21 -4.86 -1.99
N ALA A 112 7.41 -6.07 -1.45
CA ALA A 112 8.47 -6.30 -0.47
C ALA A 112 9.87 -5.98 -1.06
N GLU A 113 10.16 -6.46 -2.27
CA GLU A 113 11.43 -6.17 -2.97
C GLU A 113 11.63 -4.66 -3.18
N TYR A 114 10.59 -3.96 -3.64
CA TYR A 114 10.62 -2.51 -3.83
C TYR A 114 10.94 -1.77 -2.52
N GLN A 115 10.30 -2.16 -1.42
CA GLN A 115 10.51 -1.55 -0.12
C GLN A 115 11.90 -1.84 0.47
N TRP A 116 12.41 -3.06 0.30
CA TRP A 116 13.77 -3.39 0.69
C TRP A 116 14.80 -2.57 -0.09
N ALA A 117 14.61 -2.39 -1.40
CA ALA A 117 15.46 -1.54 -2.21
C ALA A 117 15.42 -0.07 -1.74
N ALA A 118 14.23 0.46 -1.47
CA ALA A 118 14.06 1.82 -0.96
C ALA A 118 14.70 2.01 0.43
N LEU A 119 14.57 1.01 1.31
CA LEU A 119 15.20 1.02 2.63
C LEU A 119 16.73 0.94 2.54
N LEU A 120 17.26 0.09 1.65
CA LEU A 120 18.69 -0.01 1.42
C LEU A 120 19.28 1.32 0.96
N ALA A 121 18.59 2.01 0.06
CA ALA A 121 18.97 3.36 -0.41
C ALA A 121 18.94 4.39 0.74
N SER A 122 17.97 4.30 1.66
CA SER A 122 17.86 5.27 2.77
C SER A 122 18.89 5.07 3.88
N VAL A 123 19.50 3.88 3.98
CA VAL A 123 20.58 3.60 4.94
C VAL A 123 21.97 3.62 4.30
N GLU A 124 22.13 4.20 3.12
CA GLU A 124 23.41 4.24 2.39
C GLU A 124 24.52 4.97 3.16
N GLU A 125 24.18 5.95 3.99
CA GLU A 125 25.14 6.63 4.87
C GLU A 125 25.75 5.65 5.88
N GLU A 126 27.10 5.60 5.95
CA GLU A 126 27.84 4.64 6.78
C GLU A 126 27.47 4.71 8.27
N ASP A 127 27.05 5.88 8.75
CA ASP A 127 26.74 6.14 10.16
C ASP A 127 25.30 5.78 10.57
N HIS A 128 24.48 5.27 9.64
CA HIS A 128 23.12 4.90 9.99
C HIS A 128 23.09 3.73 10.98
N ILE A 129 22.51 3.94 12.17
CA ILE A 129 22.62 3.02 13.32
C ILE A 129 22.07 1.61 13.07
N PHE A 130 21.15 1.47 12.11
CA PHE A 130 20.57 0.18 11.69
C PHE A 130 21.23 -0.41 10.42
N ARG A 131 22.20 0.27 9.81
CA ARG A 131 22.75 -0.11 8.49
C ARG A 131 23.21 -1.57 8.44
N GLY A 132 24.03 -1.99 9.41
CA GLY A 132 24.52 -3.37 9.49
C GLY A 132 23.40 -4.41 9.58
N LEU A 133 22.34 -4.11 10.36
CA LEU A 133 21.17 -4.96 10.48
C LEU A 133 20.38 -5.05 9.17
N VAL A 134 20.09 -3.90 8.54
CA VAL A 134 19.33 -3.83 7.28
C VAL A 134 20.07 -4.57 6.16
N LEU A 135 21.38 -4.37 6.02
CA LEU A 135 22.18 -5.03 4.99
C LEU A 135 22.16 -6.56 5.13
N LEU A 136 22.24 -7.08 6.35
CA LEU A 136 22.18 -8.53 6.58
C LEU A 136 20.75 -9.05 6.37
N ALA A 137 19.75 -8.37 6.91
CA ALA A 137 18.35 -8.80 6.80
C ALA A 137 17.86 -8.81 5.34
N SER A 138 18.24 -7.81 4.54
CA SER A 138 17.89 -7.71 3.11
C SER A 138 18.49 -8.81 2.23
N ARG A 139 19.41 -9.63 2.74
CA ARG A 139 20.00 -10.77 2.02
C ARG A 139 19.34 -12.09 2.37
N ASP A 140 18.50 -12.12 3.40
CA ASP A 140 17.85 -13.33 3.86
C ASP A 140 16.50 -13.56 3.16
N SER A 141 16.30 -14.77 2.63
CA SER A 141 15.11 -15.11 1.83
C SER A 141 13.82 -15.29 2.64
N VAL A 142 13.90 -15.44 3.96
CA VAL A 142 12.74 -15.44 4.85
C VAL A 142 12.34 -14.01 5.16
N LEU A 143 13.29 -13.16 5.57
CA LEU A 143 13.01 -11.78 5.97
C LEU A 143 12.56 -10.90 4.78
N ASN A 144 13.10 -11.15 3.58
CA ASN A 144 12.73 -10.41 2.36
C ASN A 144 11.26 -10.60 1.92
N ARG A 145 10.52 -11.53 2.52
CA ARG A 145 9.09 -11.73 2.23
C ARG A 145 8.19 -10.76 3.00
N PHE A 146 8.76 -10.07 3.98
CA PHE A 146 8.07 -9.12 4.84
C PHE A 146 8.42 -7.70 4.44
N SER A 147 7.50 -6.79 4.76
CA SER A 147 7.67 -5.36 4.53
C SER A 147 8.53 -4.75 5.62
N PRO A 148 9.68 -4.15 5.28
CA PRO A 148 10.52 -3.50 6.26
C PRO A 148 10.07 -2.07 6.50
N ARG A 149 10.16 -1.62 7.76
CA ARG A 149 9.94 -0.22 8.15
C ARG A 149 11.10 0.28 8.98
N LEU A 150 11.45 1.54 8.77
CA LEU A 150 12.51 2.19 9.49
C LEU A 150 12.06 3.56 9.98
N GLY A 151 12.35 3.82 11.26
CA GLY A 151 12.13 5.08 11.96
C GLY A 151 12.95 5.06 13.24
N HIS A 152 12.32 5.29 14.39
CA HIS A 152 12.99 5.10 15.69
C HIS A 152 13.36 3.63 16.01
N ARG A 153 12.85 2.69 15.20
CA ARG A 153 13.11 1.26 15.27
C ARG A 153 13.16 0.67 13.87
N PHE A 154 13.82 -0.47 13.72
CA PHE A 154 13.66 -1.33 12.56
C PHE A 154 12.52 -2.31 12.83
N ALA A 155 11.57 -2.43 11.92
CA ALA A 155 10.42 -3.32 12.10
C ALA A 155 10.12 -4.12 10.84
N LEU A 156 9.52 -5.30 11.02
CA LEU A 156 8.97 -6.09 9.93
C LEU A 156 7.46 -6.25 10.15
N SER A 157 6.71 -6.06 9.08
CA SER A 157 5.26 -6.23 9.02
C SER A 157 4.90 -7.15 7.85
N VAL A 158 3.64 -7.62 7.79
CA VAL A 158 3.15 -8.38 6.64
C VAL A 158 3.23 -7.54 5.36
N ASP A 159 2.83 -6.27 5.45
CA ASP A 159 2.93 -5.27 4.38
C ASP A 159 2.97 -3.83 4.95
N GLU A 160 3.03 -2.80 4.08
CA GLU A 160 3.09 -1.39 4.48
C GLU A 160 1.82 -0.86 5.14
N TYR A 161 0.67 -1.48 4.85
CA TYR A 161 -0.63 -1.01 5.30
C TYR A 161 -1.12 -1.78 6.53
N SER A 162 -0.45 -2.86 6.90
CA SER A 162 -0.76 -3.60 8.11
C SER A 162 -0.40 -2.80 9.37
N ASP A 163 -1.34 -2.69 10.30
CA ASP A 163 -1.05 -2.24 11.67
C ASP A 163 -0.29 -3.30 12.49
N GLY A 164 -0.26 -4.55 12.00
CA GLY A 164 0.40 -5.68 12.62
C GLY A 164 1.90 -5.67 12.40
N ILE A 165 2.64 -5.07 13.34
CA ILE A 165 4.09 -5.24 13.43
C ILE A 165 4.36 -6.66 13.96
N LEU A 166 5.08 -7.46 13.18
CA LEU A 166 5.46 -8.82 13.57
C LEU A 166 6.62 -8.82 14.55
N VAL A 167 7.54 -7.86 14.38
CA VAL A 167 8.70 -7.67 15.23
C VAL A 167 9.21 -6.24 15.13
N ALA A 168 9.68 -5.73 16.26
CA ALA A 168 10.27 -4.41 16.41
C ALA A 168 11.66 -4.55 17.06
N VAL A 169 12.68 -4.10 16.35
CA VAL A 169 14.07 -4.11 16.78
C VAL A 169 14.51 -2.69 17.13
N PHE A 170 14.97 -2.53 18.36
CA PHE A 170 15.48 -1.27 18.88
C PHE A 170 17.00 -1.32 19.00
N VAL A 171 17.64 -0.16 19.01
CA VAL A 171 19.05 -0.07 19.36
C VAL A 171 19.17 0.10 20.86
N ARG A 172 19.87 -0.82 21.52
CA ARG A 172 20.20 -0.71 22.94
C ARG A 172 21.42 0.17 23.15
N ARG A 173 22.43 -0.02 22.30
CA ARG A 173 23.68 0.75 22.20
C ARG A 173 24.29 0.49 20.82
N PRO A 174 25.24 1.32 20.33
CA PRO A 174 25.83 1.13 19.01
C PRO A 174 26.26 -0.33 18.76
N GLY A 175 25.77 -0.92 17.66
CA GLY A 175 26.03 -2.31 17.29
C GLY A 175 25.32 -3.39 18.10
N ARG A 176 24.44 -3.03 19.06
CA ARG A 176 23.64 -3.97 19.85
C ARG A 176 22.16 -3.65 19.76
N PHE A 177 21.41 -4.64 19.34
CA PHE A 177 19.99 -4.57 19.06
C PHE A 177 19.21 -5.39 20.08
N VAL A 178 17.99 -4.96 20.36
CA VAL A 178 17.11 -5.59 21.35
C VAL A 178 15.69 -5.70 20.80
N ILE A 179 15.03 -6.79 21.14
CA ILE A 179 13.58 -6.99 20.99
C ILE A 179 13.00 -7.10 22.40
N PHE A 180 11.91 -6.37 22.64
CA PHE A 180 11.14 -6.47 23.87
C PHE A 180 9.96 -7.40 23.66
N GLY A 181 9.67 -8.23 24.66
CA GLY A 181 8.49 -9.09 24.71
C GLY A 181 7.25 -8.32 25.16
N ASP A 182 6.12 -9.03 25.27
CA ASP A 182 4.82 -8.45 25.62
C ASP A 182 4.76 -7.85 27.04
N ASP A 183 5.68 -8.23 27.92
CA ASP A 183 5.80 -7.75 29.30
C ASP A 183 6.84 -6.63 29.47
N ASP A 184 7.24 -5.99 28.38
CA ASP A 184 8.34 -5.02 28.29
C ASP A 184 9.72 -5.60 28.72
N GLY A 185 9.80 -6.91 28.94
CA GLY A 185 11.04 -7.63 29.21
C GLY A 185 11.91 -7.77 27.95
N VAL A 186 13.21 -7.96 28.13
CA VAL A 186 14.11 -8.27 27.00
C VAL A 186 13.83 -9.70 26.54
N GLU A 187 13.27 -9.83 25.35
CA GLU A 187 13.05 -11.13 24.70
C GLU A 187 14.35 -11.61 24.05
N PHE A 188 15.08 -10.70 23.40
CA PHE A 188 16.34 -11.02 22.75
C PHE A 188 17.26 -9.79 22.67
N GLU A 189 18.56 -9.98 22.89
CA GLU A 189 19.60 -8.97 22.65
C GLU A 189 20.78 -9.59 21.92
N GLY A 190 21.26 -8.93 20.86
CA GLY A 190 22.39 -9.41 20.07
C GLY A 190 23.02 -8.35 19.20
N ASP A 191 24.10 -8.70 18.50
CA ASP A 191 24.58 -7.90 17.36
C ASP A 191 23.69 -8.11 16.12
N ALA A 192 24.05 -7.48 15.00
CA ALA A 192 23.26 -7.55 13.77
C ALA A 192 23.09 -8.98 13.23
N ALA A 193 24.14 -9.80 13.27
CA ALA A 193 24.09 -11.17 12.75
C ALA A 193 23.22 -12.06 13.64
N GLN A 194 23.45 -11.98 14.96
CA GLN A 194 22.65 -12.69 15.96
C GLN A 194 21.17 -12.30 15.88
N MET A 195 20.89 -11.01 15.65
CA MET A 195 19.53 -10.51 15.47
C MET A 195 18.88 -11.09 14.21
N VAL A 196 19.57 -11.11 13.07
CA VAL A 196 19.03 -11.72 11.83
C VAL A 196 18.73 -13.20 12.03
N ASP A 197 19.63 -13.98 12.63
CA ASP A 197 19.40 -15.41 12.89
C ASP A 197 18.15 -15.63 13.76
N TYR A 198 18.00 -14.81 14.80
CA TYR A 198 16.83 -14.84 15.67
C TYR A 198 15.54 -14.48 14.92
N LEU A 199 15.55 -13.41 14.10
CA LEU A 199 14.40 -12.99 13.30
C LEU A 199 13.98 -14.06 12.29
N VAL A 200 14.95 -14.70 11.62
CA VAL A 200 14.70 -15.79 10.68
C VAL A 200 14.04 -16.96 11.39
N ALA A 201 14.56 -17.38 12.55
CA ALA A 201 13.97 -18.46 13.32
C ALA A 201 12.53 -18.13 13.76
N ARG A 202 12.27 -16.89 14.18
CA ARG A 202 10.96 -16.41 14.63
C ARG A 202 9.92 -16.34 13.51
N LEU A 203 10.35 -15.98 12.30
CA LEU A 203 9.45 -15.68 11.18
C LEU A 203 9.38 -16.78 10.11
N ARG A 204 10.21 -17.84 10.20
CA ARG A 204 10.30 -18.92 9.21
C ARG A 204 8.96 -19.52 8.81
N ASP A 205 8.10 -19.78 9.80
CA ASP A 205 6.82 -20.45 9.59
C ASP A 205 5.65 -19.44 9.45
N ARG A 206 5.95 -18.14 9.42
CA ARG A 206 4.96 -17.09 9.19
C ARG A 206 4.78 -16.91 7.68
N VAL A 207 3.53 -16.96 7.24
CA VAL A 207 3.16 -16.69 5.85
C VAL A 207 2.79 -15.20 5.74
N PRO A 208 3.50 -14.40 4.93
CA PRO A 208 2.99 -13.09 4.52
C PRO A 208 1.73 -13.33 3.69
N ARG A 209 0.60 -12.75 4.11
CA ARG A 209 -0.69 -12.88 3.40
C ARG A 209 -0.82 -11.81 2.33
#